data_AF-A0A0F3U3F1-F1
#
_entry.id   AF-A0A0F3U3F1-F1
#
_cell.length_a   1.000
_cell.length_b   1.000
_cell.length_c   1.000
_cell.angle_alpha   90.00
_cell.angle_beta   90.00
_cell.angle_gamma   90.00
#
_symmetry.space_group_name_H-M   'P 1'
#
loop_
_entity.id
_entity.type
_entity.pdbx_description
1 polymer ?
#
loop_
_entity_poly.entity_id
_entity_poly.type
_entity_poly.pdbx_seq_one_letter_code
_entity_poly.pdbx_strand_id
1 'polypeptide(L)' 'MPIPAEWLADCLVPPVPEPFTFGASVTYNLQLLAVIKNCNVDKASIRRLEARRQHEFTDMAGTPAVPAGKTK' A
#
# COMPACT_ATOMS: atom_id res chain seq x y z
N MET A 1 6.59 -16.76 0.38
CA MET A 1 5.46 -16.38 -0.51
C MET A 1 5.85 -15.12 -1.31
N PRO A 2 5.74 -15.14 -2.65
CA PRO A 2 6.06 -13.98 -3.48
C PRO A 2 5.07 -12.82 -3.28
N ILE A 3 5.48 -11.58 -3.59
CA ILE A 3 4.56 -10.44 -3.65
C ILE A 3 3.68 -10.62 -4.91
N PRO A 4 2.35 -10.51 -4.82
CA PRO A 4 1.48 -10.48 -5.99
C PRO A 4 1.81 -9.29 -6.91
N ALA A 5 1.84 -9.52 -8.23
CA ALA A 5 2.26 -8.51 -9.20
C ALA A 5 1.35 -7.27 -9.19
N GLU A 6 0.07 -7.45 -8.88
CA GLU A 6 -0.91 -6.38 -8.77
C GLU A 6 -0.55 -5.35 -7.69
N TRP A 7 0.13 -5.75 -6.60
CA TRP A 7 0.55 -4.81 -5.55
C TRP A 7 1.76 -3.97 -5.95
N LEU A 8 2.45 -4.37 -7.01
CA LEU A 8 3.62 -3.68 -7.56
C LEU A 8 3.25 -2.82 -8.78
N ALA A 9 1.97 -2.79 -9.16
CA ALA A 9 1.50 -1.96 -10.25
C ALA A 9 1.65 -0.47 -9.89
N ASP A 10 1.92 0.35 -10.90
CA ASP A 10 2.01 1.80 -10.73
C ASP A 10 0.66 2.42 -10.35
N CYS A 11 0.71 3.50 -9.58
CA CYS A 11 -0.44 4.35 -9.28
C CYS A 11 -0.78 5.23 -10.48
N LEU A 12 -1.46 4.64 -11.48
CA LEU A 12 -1.78 5.33 -12.72
C LEU A 12 -2.71 6.52 -12.47
N VAL A 13 -2.28 7.70 -12.89
CA VAL A 13 -3.07 8.92 -12.84
C VAL A 13 -4.12 8.87 -13.96
N PRO A 14 -5.42 9.09 -13.67
CA PRO A 14 -6.43 9.18 -14.70
C PRO A 14 -6.15 10.34 -15.67
N PRO A 15 -6.63 10.28 -16.92
CA PRO A 15 -6.48 11.38 -17.86
C PRO A 15 -7.20 12.64 -17.34
N VAL A 16 -6.58 13.80 -17.52
CA VAL A 16 -7.21 15.09 -17.19
C VAL A 16 -8.42 15.30 -18.11
N PRO A 17 -9.61 15.61 -17.58
CA PRO A 17 -10.80 15.81 -18.40
C PRO A 17 -10.76 17.14 -19.15
N GLU A 18 -11.25 17.14 -20.39
CA GLU A 18 -11.39 18.32 -21.24
C GLU A 18 -12.84 18.46 -21.74
N PRO A 19 -13.52 19.60 -21.50
CA PRO A 19 -13.04 20.78 -20.77
C PRO A 19 -12.97 20.55 -19.25
N PHE A 20 -11.97 21.18 -18.60
CA PHE A 20 -11.78 21.10 -17.15
C PHE A 20 -12.75 22.02 -16.37
N THR A 21 -14.05 21.72 -16.43
CA THR A 21 -15.09 22.43 -15.67
C THR A 21 -15.02 22.14 -14.16
N PHE A 22 -15.74 22.91 -13.34
CA PHE A 22 -15.85 22.63 -11.91
C PHE A 22 -16.43 21.23 -11.61
N GLY A 23 -17.48 20.81 -12.33
CA GLY A 23 -18.03 19.45 -12.15
C GLY A 23 -17.05 18.35 -12.58
N ALA A 24 -16.27 18.61 -13.64
CA ALA A 24 -15.20 17.71 -14.07
C ALA A 24 -14.09 17.61 -13.01
N SER A 25 -13.72 18.73 -12.36
CA SER A 25 -12.71 18.73 -11.30
C SER A 25 -13.15 17.92 -10.09
N VAL A 26 -14.42 18.00 -9.66
CA VAL A 26 -14.96 17.19 -8.56
C VAL A 26 -14.86 15.70 -8.89
N THR A 27 -15.26 15.31 -10.11
CA THR A 27 -15.20 13.92 -10.56
C THR A 27 -13.75 13.42 -10.66
N TYR A 28 -12.86 14.24 -11.21
CA TYR A 28 -11.44 13.92 -11.35
C TYR A 28 -10.76 13.76 -10.00
N ASN A 29 -11.03 14.63 -9.02
CA ASN A 29 -10.50 14.50 -7.66
C ASN A 29 -11.01 13.22 -6.97
N LEU A 30 -12.26 12.83 -7.19
CA LEU A 30 -12.78 11.55 -6.68
C LEU A 30 -12.02 10.35 -7.28
N GLN A 31 -11.73 10.37 -8.59
CA GLN A 31 -10.93 9.34 -9.25
C GLN A 31 -9.50 9.28 -8.70
N LEU A 32 -8.85 10.44 -8.53
CA LEU A 32 -7.52 10.53 -7.93
C LEU A 32 -7.47 9.95 -6.52
N LEU A 33 -8.47 10.27 -5.69
CA LEU A 33 -8.58 9.72 -4.34
C LEU A 33 -8.77 8.20 -4.35
N ALA A 34 -9.51 7.65 -5.31
CA ALA A 34 -9.67 6.21 -5.46
C ALA A 34 -8.34 5.51 -5.82
N VAL A 35 -7.56 6.09 -6.74
CA VAL A 35 -6.21 5.59 -7.08
C VAL A 35 -5.30 5.58 -5.85
N ILE A 36 -5.25 6.70 -5.13
CA ILE A 36 -4.44 6.82 -3.90
C ILE A 36 -4.87 5.79 -2.86
N LYS A 37 -6.18 5.59 -2.67
CA LYS A 37 -6.73 4.59 -1.75
C LYS A 37 -6.22 3.19 -2.09
N ASN A 38 -6.33 2.77 -3.35
CA ASN A 38 -5.93 1.43 -3.77
C ASN A 38 -4.42 1.22 -3.58
N CYS A 39 -3.59 2.17 -4.02
CA CYS A 39 -2.15 2.10 -3.83
C CYS A 39 -1.73 2.02 -2.36
N ASN A 40 -2.45 2.72 -1.47
CA ASN A 40 -2.18 2.64 -0.04
C ASN A 40 -2.54 1.26 0.55
N VAL A 41 -3.57 0.59 0.01
CA VAL A 41 -3.91 -0.80 0.38
C VAL A 41 -2.80 -1.75 -0.06
N ASP A 42 -2.31 -1.62 -1.29
CA ASP A 42 -1.23 -2.47 -1.81
C ASP A 42 0.05 -2.30 -1.00
N LYS A 43 0.44 -1.05 -0.70
CA LYS A 43 1.59 -0.73 0.16
C LYS A 43 1.44 -1.30 1.57
N ALA A 44 0.24 -1.26 2.15
CA ALA A 44 -0.01 -1.85 3.46
C ALA A 44 0.11 -3.38 3.42
N SER A 45 -0.37 -4.01 2.35
CA SER A 45 -0.29 -5.45 2.14
C SER A 45 1.16 -5.92 1.98
N ILE A 46 1.97 -5.19 1.20
CA ILE A 46 3.41 -5.43 1.08
C ILE A 46 4.10 -5.32 2.45
N ARG A 47 3.85 -4.25 3.21
CA ARG A 47 4.45 -4.06 4.55
C ARG A 47 4.14 -5.23 5.50
N ARG A 48 2.90 -5.74 5.47
CA ARG A 48 2.50 -6.90 6.30
C ARG A 48 3.20 -8.18 5.84
N LEU A 49 3.34 -8.39 4.53
CA LEU A 49 4.05 -9.56 4.00
C LEU A 49 5.53 -9.52 4.37
N GLU A 50 6.19 -8.38 4.23
CA GLU A 50 7.60 -8.23 4.62
C GLU A 50 7.80 -8.41 6.13
N ALA A 51 6.91 -7.88 6.97
CA ALA A 51 6.96 -8.10 8.41
C ALA A 51 6.88 -9.60 8.77
N ARG A 52 6.03 -10.37 8.07
CA ARG A 52 5.97 -11.82 8.24
C ARG A 52 7.26 -12.51 7.83
N ARG A 53 7.86 -12.14 6.69
CA ARG A 53 9.15 -12.70 6.23
C ARG A 53 10.27 -12.40 7.21
N GLN A 54 10.28 -11.21 7.80
CA GLN A 54 11.24 -10.84 8.83
C GLN A 54 11.06 -11.70 10.08
N HIS A 55 9.82 -11.90 10.55
CA HIS A 55 9.53 -12.77 11.69
C HIS A 55 9.96 -14.22 11.44
N GLU A 56 9.60 -14.78 10.28
CA GLU A 56 10.01 -16.12 9.86
C GLU A 56 11.55 -16.24 9.81
N PHE A 57 12.24 -15.22 9.28
CA PHE A 57 13.70 -15.19 9.27
C PHE A 57 14.32 -15.14 10.68
N THR A 58 13.77 -14.30 11.57
CA THR A 58 14.27 -14.20 12.96
C THR A 58 14.04 -15.48 13.76
N ASP A 59 12.91 -16.15 13.55
CA ASP A 59 12.58 -17.43 14.21
C ASP A 59 13.55 -18.53 13.79
N MET A 60 13.89 -18.61 12.49
CA MET A 60 14.87 -19.59 11.99
C MET A 60 16.30 -19.28 12.44
N ALA A 61 16.64 -18.01 12.63
CA ALA A 61 17.98 -17.57 13.04
C ALA A 61 18.25 -17.75 14.55
N GLY A 62 17.29 -18.27 15.33
CA GLY A 62 17.45 -18.53 16.76
C GLY A 62 17.71 -17.28 17.62
N THR A 63 17.49 -16.09 17.06
CA THR A 63 17.65 -14.82 17.80
C THR A 63 16.33 -14.54 18.52
N PRO A 64 16.32 -14.33 19.85
CA PRO A 64 15.07 -14.09 20.56
C PRO A 64 14.46 -12.79 20.06
N ALA A 65 13.24 -12.87 19.52
CA ALA A 65 12.43 -11.71 19.19
C ALA A 65 12.28 -10.85 20.44
N VAL A 66 12.88 -9.65 20.44
CA VAL A 66 12.62 -8.66 21.48
C VAL A 66 11.15 -8.27 21.38
N PRO A 67 10.31 -8.49 22.40
CA PRO A 67 8.91 -8.15 22.33
C PRO A 67 8.81 -6.63 22.21
N ALA A 68 8.15 -6.15 21.16
CA ALA A 68 7.78 -4.75 21.03
C ALA A 68 7.02 -4.35 22.30
N GLY A 69 7.61 -3.44 23.06
CA GLY A 69 7.18 -3.09 24.41
C GLY A 69 5.69 -2.76 24.47
N LYS A 70 4.99 -3.38 25.42
CA LYS A 70 3.70 -2.89 25.91
C LYS A 70 3.96 -1.54 26.59
N THR A 71 3.73 -0.45 25.88
CA THR A 71 3.55 0.85 26.52
C THR A 71 2.19 0.85 27.23
N LYS A 72 2.27 1.10 28.53
CA LYS A 72 1.19 1.20 29.50
C LYS A 72 0.23 2.34 29.16
#